data_AF-A0A0B2QJP0-F1
#
_entry.id   AF-A0A0B2QJP0-F1
#
_cell.length_a   1.000
_cell.length_b   1.000
_cell.length_c   1.000
_cell.angle_alpha   90.00
_cell.angle_beta   90.00
_cell.angle_gamma   90.00
#
_symmetry.space_group_name_H-M   'P 1'
#
loop_
_entity.id
_entity.type
_entity.pdbx_description
1 polymer ?
#
loop_
_entity_poly.entity_id
_entity_poly.type
_entity_poly.pdbx_seq_one_letter_code
_entity_poly.pdbx_strand_id
1 'polypeptide(L)' 'LINELKVSSDEAVELIVDSKSAIDLAKNPVAHGRSKHIDTKFHFLRDRVSKDRIKLRH' A
#
# COMPACT_ATOMS: atom_id res chain seq x y z
N LEU A 1 -23.58 -5.78 -13.52
CA LEU A 1 -22.70 -4.62 -13.80
C LEU A 1 -21.21 -4.96 -13.90
N ILE A 2 -20.42 -5.11 -12.82
CA ILE A 2 -18.96 -5.33 -12.95
C ILE A 2 -18.60 -6.70 -13.55
N ASN A 3 -19.34 -7.77 -13.16
CA ASN A 3 -19.18 -9.10 -13.76
C ASN A 3 -19.61 -9.19 -15.23
N GLU A 4 -20.48 -8.30 -15.71
CA GLU A 4 -20.88 -8.25 -17.13
C GLU A 4 -19.84 -7.58 -18.01
N LEU A 5 -19.07 -6.64 -17.44
CA LEU A 5 -18.01 -5.93 -18.14
C LEU A 5 -16.74 -6.77 -18.35
N LYS A 6 -16.67 -8.00 -17.80
CA LYS A 6 -15.48 -8.88 -17.80
C LYS A 6 -14.19 -8.21 -17.31
N VAL A 7 -14.30 -7.10 -16.57
CA VAL A 7 -13.14 -6.41 -16.01
C VAL A 7 -12.75 -7.10 -14.71
N SER A 8 -11.72 -7.93 -14.76
CA SER A 8 -11.08 -8.50 -13.56
C SER A 8 -10.33 -7.39 -12.84
N SER A 9 -10.97 -6.80 -11.82
CA SER A 9 -10.35 -5.76 -10.97
C SER A 9 -9.42 -6.37 -9.90
N ASP A 10 -8.81 -7.50 -10.21
CA ASP A 10 -7.92 -8.28 -9.34
C ASP A 10 -6.44 -7.88 -9.51
N GLU A 11 -6.15 -7.03 -10.49
CA GLU A 11 -4.78 -6.58 -10.72
C GLU A 11 -4.35 -5.55 -9.66
N ALA A 12 -3.23 -5.84 -9.01
CA ALA A 12 -2.66 -5.00 -7.98
C ALA A 12 -2.31 -3.61 -8.54
N VAL A 13 -2.78 -2.55 -7.90
CA VAL A 13 -2.48 -1.17 -8.33
C VAL A 13 -1.05 -0.81 -7.94
N GLU A 14 -0.24 -0.38 -8.91
CA GLU A 14 1.12 0.09 -8.65
C GLU A 14 1.12 1.57 -8.23
N LEU A 15 1.73 1.86 -7.08
CA LEU A 15 1.85 3.19 -6.48
C LEU A 15 3.33 3.58 -6.44
N ILE A 16 3.65 4.70 -7.11
CA ILE A 16 4.99 5.29 -7.11
C ILE A 16 5.12 6.22 -5.91
N VAL A 17 6.13 5.99 -5.09
CA VAL A 17 6.41 6.73 -3.87
C VAL A 17 7.84 7.24 -3.91
N ASP A 18 8.00 8.56 -3.85
CA ASP A 18 9.29 9.27 -3.85
C ASP A 18 10.13 9.03 -2.58
N SER A 19 9.52 8.48 -1.54
CA SER A 19 10.20 8.16 -0.29
C SER A 19 10.45 6.65 -0.16
N LYS A 20 11.70 6.24 -0.29
CA LYS A 20 12.12 4.85 -0.02
C LYS A 20 11.78 4.42 1.41
N SER A 21 11.94 5.32 2.39
CA SER A 21 11.56 5.08 3.78
C SER A 21 10.07 4.79 3.93
N ALA A 22 9.22 5.40 3.10
CA ALA A 22 7.79 5.13 3.09
C ALA A 22 7.46 3.73 2.51
N ILE A 23 8.22 3.27 1.54
CA ILE A 23 8.06 1.90 1.02
C ILE A 23 8.47 0.88 2.08
N ASP A 24 9.60 1.11 2.75
CA ASP A 24 10.13 0.20 3.76
C ASP A 24 9.24 0.14 5.00
N LEU A 25 8.70 1.27 5.46
CA LEU A 25 7.74 1.33 6.56
C LEU A 25 6.41 0.62 6.23
N ALA A 26 5.94 0.71 4.99
CA ALA A 26 4.72 0.03 4.56
C ALA A 26 4.91 -1.50 4.43
N LYS A 27 6.11 -1.95 4.06
CA LYS A 27 6.47 -3.37 3.95
C LYS A 27 6.91 -3.99 5.28
N ASN A 28 7.60 -3.24 6.12
CA ASN A 28 8.18 -3.69 7.39
C ASN A 28 8.05 -2.60 8.47
N PRO A 29 7.02 -2.67 9.33
CA PRO A 29 6.66 -1.59 10.24
C PRO A 29 7.57 -1.49 11.49
N VAL A 30 8.82 -1.96 11.44
CA VAL A 30 9.78 -1.86 12.56
C VAL A 30 10.29 -0.43 12.65
N ALA A 31 9.44 0.48 13.10
CA ALA A 31 9.81 1.82 13.53
C ALA A 31 9.25 2.04 14.94
N HIS A 32 10.13 1.87 15.93
CA HIS A 32 9.84 2.21 17.31
C HIS A 32 9.72 3.72 17.45
N GLY A 33 8.49 4.21 17.29
CA GLY A 33 8.00 5.51 17.75
C GLY A 33 8.63 6.73 17.09
N ARG A 34 7.89 7.44 16.22
CA ARG A 34 7.92 8.93 16.10
C ARG A 34 7.03 9.59 15.04
N SER A 35 6.05 8.93 14.40
CA SER A 35 5.17 9.66 13.45
C SER A 35 3.73 9.17 13.41
N LYS A 36 2.94 9.63 14.39
CA LYS A 36 1.49 9.34 14.51
C LYS A 36 0.66 9.78 13.28
N HIS A 37 1.10 10.82 12.55
CA HIS A 37 0.43 11.32 11.33
C HIS A 37 0.75 10.50 10.07
N ILE A 38 1.91 9.84 10.04
CA ILE A 38 2.33 8.93 8.98
C ILE A 38 1.64 7.57 9.21
N ASP A 39 1.53 7.13 10.46
CA ASP A 39 0.95 5.85 10.86
C ASP A 39 -0.44 5.54 10.26
N THR A 40 -1.34 6.52 10.18
CA THR A 40 -2.70 6.31 9.67
C THR A 40 -2.72 6.01 8.17
N LYS A 41 -1.94 6.75 7.36
CA LYS A 41 -1.85 6.50 5.91
C LYS A 41 -1.13 5.18 5.62
N PHE A 42 -0.18 4.83 6.47
CA PHE A 42 0.60 3.60 6.36
C PHE A 42 -0.18 2.38 6.80
N HIS A 43 -1.08 2.50 7.78
CA HIS A 43 -2.01 1.42 8.12
C HIS A 43 -2.86 1.02 6.92
N PHE A 44 -3.42 2.01 6.21
CA PHE A 44 -4.20 1.74 5.00
C PHE A 44 -3.35 1.09 3.91
N LEU A 45 -2.15 1.63 3.64
CA LEU A 45 -1.25 1.07 2.63
C LEU A 45 -0.79 -0.34 3.01
N ARG A 46 -0.42 -0.59 4.27
CA ARG A 46 -0.02 -1.90 4.78
C ARG A 46 -1.12 -2.93 4.60
N ASP A 47 -2.35 -2.60 4.98
CA ASP A 47 -3.48 -3.52 4.83
C ASP A 47 -3.78 -3.84 3.37
N ARG A 48 -3.49 -2.91 2.45
CA ARG A 48 -3.69 -3.10 1.00
C ARG A 48 -2.54 -3.84 0.34
N VAL A 49 -1.29 -3.57 0.75
CA VAL A 49 -0.08 -4.27 0.32
C VAL A 49 -0.11 -5.72 0.82
N SER A 50 -0.52 -5.94 2.07
CA SER A 50 -0.69 -7.29 2.65
C SER A 50 -1.81 -8.09 2.00
N LYS A 51 -2.75 -7.44 1.32
CA LYS A 51 -3.82 -8.08 0.56
C LYS A 51 -3.47 -8.21 -0.93
N ASP A 52 -2.21 -7.96 -1.31
CA ASP A 52 -1.72 -7.92 -2.70
C ASP A 52 -2.53 -7.01 -3.64
N ARG A 53 -3.29 -6.06 -3.09
CA ARG A 53 -4.10 -5.12 -3.88
C ARG A 53 -3.29 -3.93 -4.37
N ILE A 54 -2.16 -3.65 -3.74
CA ILE A 54 -1.29 -2.52 -4.04
C ILE A 54 0.17 -2.97 -4.03
N LYS A 55 0.92 -2.58 -5.06
CA LYS A 55 2.38 -2.71 -5.12
C LYS A 55 3.02 -1.33 -4.97
N LEU A 56 4.03 -1.23 -4.13
CA LEU A 56 4.78 0.02 -3.91
C LEU A 56 6.11 -0.01 -4.65
N ARG A 57 6.36 1.01 -5.49
CA ARG A 57 7.60 1.22 -6.23
C ARG A 57 8.16 2.62 -5.94
N HIS A 58 9.48 2.76 -5.98
CA HIS A 58 10.17 4.05 -5.93
C HIS A 58 10.39 4.56 -7.34
#